data_AF-A0A0E0DX45-F1
#
_entry.id   AF-A0A0E0DX45-F1
#
_cell.length_a   1.000
_cell.length_b   1.000
_cell.length_c   1.000
_cell.angle_alpha   90.00
_cell.angle_beta   90.00
_cell.angle_gamma   90.00
#
_symmetry.space_group_name_H-M   'P 1'
#
loop_
_entity.id
_entity.type
_entity.pdbx_description
1 polymer ?
#
loop_
_entity_poly.entity_id
_entity_poly.type
_entity_poly.pdbx_seq_one_letter_code
_entity_poly.pdbx_strand_id
1 'polypeptide(L)'
;MPDMVGWRTSSIRREKDLTKPSHRSLDGYKHIVNMEYCSPISSDGPHFPLQAARAKEAAQSRPNKENTEEYHQMMEEEMIHGLQRVGWKKVDVNFHTALWPYFAHNNIHVKNEWLHNAGAGVIAHVADSIKQQESRKYFRANL
;
A
#
# COMPACT_ATOMS: atom_id res chain seq x y z
N MET A 1 16.86 6.83 10.38
CA MET A 1 16.43 5.42 10.23
C MET A 1 15.29 5.42 9.24
N PRO A 2 15.20 4.46 8.31
CA PRO A 2 13.97 4.29 7.56
C PRO A 2 12.89 3.81 8.55
N ASP A 3 11.83 4.59 8.74
CA ASP A 3 10.65 4.15 9.47
C ASP A 3 9.67 3.55 8.46
N MET A 4 9.27 2.28 8.68
CA MET A 4 8.20 1.67 7.91
C MET A 4 6.82 1.99 8.48
N VAL A 5 5.87 2.20 7.57
CA VAL A 5 4.47 2.51 7.87
C VAL A 5 3.54 1.43 7.33
N GLY A 6 2.30 1.38 7.82
CA GLY A 6 1.27 0.50 7.26
C GLY A 6 1.35 -0.97 7.71
N TRP A 7 2.15 -1.28 8.73
CA TRP A 7 2.29 -2.61 9.35
C TRP A 7 0.96 -3.27 9.72
N ARG A 8 -0.01 -2.48 10.18
CA ARG A 8 -1.33 -2.97 10.59
C ARG A 8 -2.34 -3.09 9.45
N THR A 9 -2.00 -2.66 8.24
CA THR A 9 -2.97 -2.51 7.12
C THR A 9 -2.53 -3.22 5.85
N SER A 10 -1.58 -4.16 5.92
CA SER A 10 -1.03 -4.90 4.75
C SER A 10 -0.52 -3.98 3.62
N SER A 11 -0.21 -2.72 3.93
CA SER A 11 0.27 -1.69 3.01
C SER A 11 1.65 -1.21 3.49
N ILE A 12 2.53 -2.17 3.74
CA ILE A 12 3.89 -1.92 4.23
C ILE A 12 4.69 -1.16 3.16
N ARG A 13 5.34 -0.07 3.57
CA ARG A 13 6.18 0.78 2.73
C ARG A 13 7.04 1.69 3.60
N ARG A 14 7.97 2.42 2.99
CA ARG A 14 8.79 3.39 3.70
C ARG A 14 8.05 4.69 3.88
N GLU A 15 8.27 5.35 5.00
CA GLU A 15 7.75 6.69 5.25
C GLU A 15 8.19 7.69 4.18
N LYS A 16 9.46 7.62 3.73
CA LYS A 16 9.99 8.51 2.69
C LYS A 16 9.32 8.37 1.32
N ASP A 17 8.63 7.25 1.07
CA ASP A 17 7.93 6.99 -0.19
C ASP A 17 6.50 7.59 -0.17
N LEU A 18 6.08 8.20 0.94
CA LEU A 18 4.79 8.87 1.07
C LEU A 18 4.82 10.21 0.32
N THR A 19 4.18 10.25 -0.84
CA THR A 19 3.93 11.48 -1.57
C THR A 19 2.87 12.32 -0.87
N LYS A 20 3.00 13.66 -0.95
CA LYS A 20 1.94 14.56 -0.46
C LYS A 20 0.69 14.37 -1.31
N PRO A 21 -0.48 14.08 -0.71
CA PRO A 21 -1.70 13.86 -1.47
C PRO A 21 -2.16 15.16 -2.14
N SER A 22 -2.53 15.05 -3.42
CA SER A 22 -3.18 16.13 -4.17
C SER A 22 -4.58 16.41 -3.61
N HIS A 23 -5.08 17.63 -3.83
CA HIS A 23 -6.48 17.99 -3.56
C HIS A 23 -7.36 17.91 -4.82
N ARG A 24 -6.77 17.61 -5.99
CA ARG A 24 -7.50 17.48 -7.25
C ARG A 24 -8.09 16.07 -7.36
N SER A 25 -9.39 15.98 -7.60
CA SER A 25 -10.08 14.73 -7.92
C SER A 25 -9.72 14.22 -9.32
N LEU A 26 -9.63 12.90 -9.48
CA LEU A 26 -9.40 12.18 -10.74
C LEU A 26 -10.59 11.29 -11.09
N ASP A 27 -10.70 10.96 -12.37
CA ASP A 27 -11.62 9.96 -12.94
C ASP A 27 -13.11 10.17 -12.59
N GLY A 28 -13.50 11.40 -12.24
CA GLY A 28 -14.87 11.72 -11.85
C GLY A 28 -15.24 11.31 -10.42
N TYR A 29 -14.35 10.68 -9.67
CA TYR A 29 -14.58 10.29 -8.28
C TYR A 29 -13.98 11.33 -7.33
N LYS A 30 -14.84 11.97 -6.54
CA LYS A 30 -14.51 13.12 -5.68
C LYS A 30 -13.26 12.94 -4.80
N HIS A 31 -13.04 11.74 -4.26
CA HIS A 31 -11.98 11.49 -3.28
C HIS A 31 -10.77 10.74 -3.83
N ILE A 32 -10.77 10.36 -5.11
CA ILE A 32 -9.63 9.73 -5.77
C ILE A 32 -8.73 10.83 -6.29
N VAL A 33 -7.46 10.87 -5.89
CA VAL A 33 -6.56 12.00 -6.19
C VAL A 33 -5.31 11.64 -6.97
N ASN A 34 -4.94 10.35 -6.98
CA ASN A 34 -3.89 9.83 -7.83
C ASN A 34 -4.13 8.34 -8.12
N MET A 35 -3.70 7.91 -9.29
CA MET A 35 -3.77 6.53 -9.74
C MET A 35 -2.51 6.19 -10.51
N GLU A 36 -1.84 5.12 -10.10
CA GLU A 36 -0.59 4.68 -10.69
C GLU A 36 -0.57 3.16 -10.81
N TYR A 37 -0.05 2.64 -11.92
CA TYR A 37 0.24 1.21 -12.03
C TYR A 37 1.70 0.96 -11.61
N CYS A 38 1.87 0.27 -10.49
CA CYS A 38 3.17 -0.14 -9.99
C CYS A 38 3.54 -1.49 -10.62
N SER A 39 4.52 -1.48 -11.51
CA SER A 39 5.02 -2.69 -12.16
C SER A 39 5.65 -3.65 -11.13
N PRO A 40 5.53 -4.98 -11.35
CA PRO A 40 6.20 -5.96 -10.50
C PRO A 40 7.71 -5.76 -10.57
N ILE A 41 8.37 -5.87 -9.42
CA ILE A 41 9.83 -5.95 -9.35
C ILE A 41 10.22 -7.40 -9.60
N SER A 42 11.07 -7.62 -10.61
CA SER A 42 11.64 -8.94 -10.88
C SER A 42 12.51 -9.36 -9.70
N SER A 43 12.25 -10.54 -9.17
CA SER A 43 12.93 -11.10 -8.01
C SER A 43 13.00 -12.61 -8.17
N ASP A 44 14.17 -13.19 -7.86
CA ASP A 44 14.39 -14.64 -7.90
C ASP A 44 13.65 -15.41 -6.78
N GLY A 45 12.78 -14.75 -6.03
CA GLY A 45 12.06 -15.30 -4.90
C GLY A 45 12.39 -14.58 -3.58
N PRO A 46 11.83 -15.04 -2.44
CA PRO A 46 12.22 -14.50 -1.15
C PRO A 46 13.70 -14.83 -0.93
N HIS A 47 14.54 -13.81 -0.87
CA HIS A 47 15.93 -13.99 -0.50
C HIS A 47 15.98 -13.75 1.00
N PHE A 48 16.03 -14.79 1.81
CA PHE A 48 16.41 -14.58 3.21
C PHE A 48 17.93 -14.70 3.26
N PRO A 49 18.70 -13.61 3.03
CA PRO A 49 20.14 -13.73 2.98
C PRO A 49 20.62 -14.37 4.27
N LEU A 50 21.64 -15.22 4.17
CA LEU A 50 22.32 -15.81 5.33
C LEU A 50 22.66 -14.73 6.39
N GLN A 51 22.93 -13.51 5.93
CA GLN A 51 23.13 -12.35 6.78
C GLN A 51 21.88 -11.95 7.60
N ALA A 52 20.66 -12.04 7.08
CA ALA A 52 19.45 -11.74 7.85
C ALA A 52 19.21 -12.79 8.96
N ALA A 53 19.50 -14.07 8.68
CA ALA A 53 19.45 -15.12 9.70
C ALA A 53 20.48 -14.89 10.81
N ARG A 54 21.71 -14.51 10.45
CA ARG A 54 22.76 -14.14 11.42
C ARG A 54 22.40 -12.88 12.21
N ALA A 55 21.88 -11.86 11.56
CA ALA A 55 21.44 -10.62 12.21
C ALA A 55 20.32 -10.91 13.22
N LYS A 56 19.37 -11.78 12.85
CA LYS A 56 18.32 -12.25 13.76
C LYS A 56 18.90 -12.96 14.98
N GLU A 57 19.82 -13.90 14.77
CA GLU A 57 20.48 -14.64 15.86
C GLU A 57 21.28 -13.72 16.77
N ALA A 58 22.01 -12.75 16.20
CA ALA A 58 22.76 -11.75 16.97
C ALA A 58 21.83 -10.86 17.81
N ALA A 59 20.73 -10.37 17.22
CA ALA A 59 19.72 -9.57 17.92
C ALA A 59 19.01 -10.36 19.03
N GLN A 60 18.82 -11.68 18.86
CA GLN A 60 18.19 -12.54 19.87
C GLN A 60 19.14 -12.97 20.99
N SER A 61 20.39 -13.29 20.66
CA SER A 61 21.38 -13.80 21.63
C SER A 61 21.92 -12.70 22.55
N ARG A 62 22.23 -11.53 22.00
CA ARG A 62 22.72 -10.37 22.76
C ARG A 62 22.17 -9.07 22.16
N PRO A 63 20.91 -8.70 22.47
CA PRO A 63 20.30 -7.52 21.90
C PRO A 63 21.08 -6.26 22.23
N ASN A 64 21.42 -5.49 21.19
CA ASN A 64 21.96 -4.15 21.28
C ASN A 64 21.33 -3.28 20.18
N LYS A 65 21.55 -1.97 20.23
CA LYS A 65 20.94 -1.05 19.26
C LYS A 65 21.34 -1.39 17.81
N GLU A 66 22.63 -1.62 17.57
CA GLU A 66 23.17 -1.85 16.24
C GLU A 66 22.66 -3.15 15.59
N ASN A 67 22.72 -4.27 16.30
CA ASN A 67 22.28 -5.57 15.76
C ASN A 67 20.76 -5.66 15.59
N THR A 68 20.01 -4.97 16.45
CA THR A 68 18.54 -4.92 16.35
C THR A 68 18.15 -4.06 15.16
N GLU A 69 18.80 -2.92 14.95
CA GLU A 69 18.60 -2.07 13.78
C GLU A 69 18.99 -2.75 12.48
N GLU A 70 20.13 -3.44 12.44
CA GLU A 70 20.56 -4.20 11.26
C GLU A 70 19.53 -5.28 10.90
N TYR A 71 19.13 -6.10 11.88
CA TYR A 71 18.11 -7.13 11.67
C TYR A 71 16.79 -6.52 11.16
N HIS A 72 16.32 -5.44 11.78
CA HIS A 72 15.10 -4.78 11.34
C HIS A 72 15.22 -4.28 9.90
N GLN A 73 16.26 -3.51 9.57
CA GLN A 73 16.48 -2.99 8.22
C GLN A 73 16.45 -4.11 7.18
N MET A 74 17.17 -5.21 7.41
CA MET A 74 17.17 -6.35 6.49
C MET A 74 15.77 -6.96 6.31
N MET A 75 15.01 -7.11 7.38
CA MET A 75 13.64 -7.63 7.30
C MET A 75 12.71 -6.65 6.58
N GLU A 76 12.86 -5.35 6.78
CA GLU A 76 12.06 -4.32 6.09
C GLU A 76 12.28 -4.35 4.58
N GLU A 77 13.54 -4.45 4.14
CA GLU A 77 13.91 -4.60 2.72
C GLU A 77 13.22 -5.82 2.10
N GLU A 78 13.34 -6.98 2.74
CA GLU A 78 12.78 -8.23 2.22
C GLU A 78 11.25 -8.22 2.17
N MET A 79 10.59 -7.60 3.14
CA MET A 79 9.13 -7.47 3.11
C MET A 79 8.66 -6.52 2.01
N ILE A 80 9.29 -5.36 1.86
CA ILE A 80 8.95 -4.41 0.79
C ILE A 80 9.16 -5.07 -0.57
N HIS A 81 10.32 -5.68 -0.79
CA HIS A 81 10.65 -6.37 -2.04
C HIS A 81 9.67 -7.52 -2.30
N GLY A 82 9.38 -8.30 -1.27
CA GLY A 82 8.43 -9.41 -1.32
C GLY A 82 7.02 -8.98 -1.76
N LEU A 83 6.53 -7.86 -1.24
CA LEU A 83 5.22 -7.27 -1.59
C LEU A 83 5.19 -6.67 -2.99
N GLN A 84 6.33 -6.22 -3.51
CA GLN A 84 6.45 -5.58 -4.83
C GLN A 84 6.61 -6.57 -6.00
N ARG A 85 6.65 -7.89 -5.74
CA ARG A 85 6.79 -8.92 -6.79
C ARG A 85 5.59 -9.05 -7.72
N VAL A 86 4.42 -8.57 -7.30
CA VAL A 86 3.20 -8.60 -8.11
C VAL A 86 2.87 -7.17 -8.51
N GLY A 87 2.52 -6.95 -9.77
CA GLY A 87 2.07 -5.65 -10.25
C GLY A 87 0.76 -5.26 -9.59
N TRP A 88 0.65 -4.03 -9.13
CA TRP A 88 -0.53 -3.55 -8.42
C TRP A 88 -0.89 -2.13 -8.84
N LYS A 89 -2.17 -1.81 -8.73
CA LYS A 89 -2.69 -0.47 -9.02
C LYS A 89 -2.78 0.30 -7.71
N LYS A 90 -1.95 1.33 -7.57
CA LYS A 90 -1.98 2.26 -6.46
C LYS A 90 -3.09 3.28 -6.68
N VAL A 91 -3.95 3.45 -5.67
CA VAL A 91 -5.05 4.42 -5.68
C VAL A 91 -4.90 5.27 -4.43
N ASP A 92 -4.55 6.55 -4.60
CA ASP A 92 -4.43 7.48 -3.49
C ASP A 92 -5.76 8.19 -3.26
N VAL A 93 -6.19 8.23 -2.00
CA VAL A 93 -7.48 8.77 -1.57
C VAL A 93 -7.28 9.96 -0.65
N ASN A 94 -8.03 11.04 -0.85
CA ASN A 94 -8.01 12.20 0.01
C ASN A 94 -9.43 12.69 0.36
N PHE A 95 -9.78 12.60 1.64
CA PHE A 95 -11.06 13.04 2.19
C PHE A 95 -11.09 14.52 2.60
N HIS A 96 -10.21 15.38 2.05
CA HIS A 96 -10.15 16.82 2.36
C HIS A 96 -11.48 17.58 2.23
N THR A 97 -12.43 17.08 1.44
CA THR A 97 -13.79 17.65 1.26
C THR A 97 -14.89 16.92 2.04
N ALA A 98 -14.54 15.92 2.86
CA ALA A 98 -15.50 15.24 3.74
C ALA A 98 -15.76 16.09 5.00
N LEU A 99 -16.93 15.88 5.63
CA LEU A 99 -17.29 16.58 6.87
C LEU A 99 -16.29 16.32 8.01
N TRP A 100 -15.70 15.12 8.02
CA TRP A 100 -14.69 14.74 9.00
C TRP A 100 -13.50 14.05 8.30
N PRO A 101 -12.57 14.84 7.72
CA PRO A 101 -11.46 14.32 6.92
C PRO A 101 -10.55 13.34 7.68
N TYR A 102 -10.42 13.52 8.99
CA TYR A 102 -9.56 12.70 9.85
C TYR A 102 -10.10 11.29 10.12
N PHE A 103 -11.37 11.01 9.81
CA PHE A 103 -11.97 9.68 9.92
C PHE A 103 -11.84 8.86 8.63
N ALA A 104 -10.72 8.99 7.91
CA ALA A 104 -10.46 8.27 6.66
C ALA A 104 -10.73 6.76 6.77
N HIS A 105 -10.33 6.13 7.86
CA HIS A 105 -10.59 4.70 8.11
C HIS A 105 -12.08 4.37 8.22
N ASN A 106 -12.89 5.22 8.85
CA ASN A 106 -14.33 5.00 8.94
C ASN A 106 -15.04 5.30 7.62
N ASN A 107 -14.59 6.32 6.89
CA ASN A 107 -15.04 6.62 5.54
C ASN A 107 -14.83 5.39 4.64
N ILE A 108 -13.61 4.85 4.56
CA ILE A 108 -13.31 3.66 3.74
C ILE A 108 -14.16 2.45 4.12
N HIS A 109 -14.38 2.22 5.42
CA HIS A 109 -15.23 1.12 5.89
C HIS A 109 -16.74 1.36 5.68
N VAL A 110 -17.16 2.59 5.38
CA VAL A 110 -18.58 3.00 5.24
C VAL A 110 -19.41 2.57 6.47
N LYS A 111 -18.86 2.67 7.69
CA LYS A 111 -19.49 2.12 8.91
C LYS A 111 -20.87 2.68 9.25
N ASN A 112 -21.13 3.91 8.83
CA ASN A 112 -22.42 4.59 9.01
C ASN A 112 -22.63 5.44 7.78
N GLU A 113 -23.59 5.08 6.94
CA GLU A 113 -23.81 5.74 5.65
C GLU A 113 -24.06 7.24 5.78
N TRP A 114 -24.70 7.69 6.87
CA TRP A 114 -24.96 9.11 7.08
C TRP A 114 -23.68 9.93 7.34
N LEU A 115 -22.70 9.36 8.03
CA LEU A 115 -21.46 10.05 8.43
C LEU A 115 -20.24 9.72 7.55
N HIS A 116 -20.25 8.54 6.92
CA HIS A 116 -19.10 7.93 6.27
C HIS A 116 -19.34 7.69 4.77
N ASN A 117 -20.37 8.32 4.17
CA ASN A 117 -20.66 8.19 2.73
C ASN A 117 -19.51 8.62 1.81
N ALA A 118 -18.54 9.41 2.31
CA ALA A 118 -17.41 9.86 1.53
C ALA A 118 -16.60 8.67 0.97
N GLY A 119 -16.58 7.52 1.67
CA GLY A 119 -15.93 6.32 1.16
C GLY A 119 -16.73 5.55 0.12
N ALA A 120 -18.04 5.76 -0.01
CA ALA A 120 -18.86 5.06 -1.01
C ALA A 120 -18.35 5.30 -2.44
N GLY A 121 -17.91 6.53 -2.75
CA GLY A 121 -17.29 6.85 -4.03
C GLY A 121 -15.96 6.12 -4.27
N VAL A 122 -15.19 5.84 -3.20
CA VAL A 122 -13.95 5.07 -3.29
C VAL A 122 -14.24 3.60 -3.59
N ILE A 123 -15.24 3.01 -2.92
CA ILE A 123 -15.67 1.63 -3.16
C ILE A 123 -16.21 1.48 -4.59
N ALA A 124 -17.04 2.41 -5.05
CA ALA A 124 -17.55 2.43 -6.43
C ALA A 124 -16.40 2.47 -7.44
N HIS A 125 -15.42 3.35 -7.25
CA HIS A 125 -14.23 3.43 -8.09
C HIS A 125 -13.46 2.10 -8.16
N VAL A 126 -13.27 1.40 -7.03
CA VAL A 126 -12.58 0.10 -7.00
C VAL A 126 -13.38 -0.94 -7.77
N ALA A 127 -14.70 -1.02 -7.55
CA ALA A 127 -15.57 -1.93 -8.28
C ALA A 127 -15.54 -1.68 -9.80
N ASP A 128 -15.61 -0.42 -10.22
CA ASP A 128 -15.56 -0.05 -11.63
C ASP A 128 -14.18 -0.33 -12.25
N SER A 129 -13.10 -0.10 -11.49
CA SER A 129 -11.74 -0.47 -11.91
C SER A 129 -11.59 -1.98 -12.15
N ILE A 130 -12.16 -2.83 -11.28
CA ILE A 130 -12.14 -4.29 -11.42
C ILE A 130 -12.93 -4.71 -12.66
N LYS A 131 -14.16 -4.21 -12.83
CA LYS A 131 -15.00 -4.51 -14.00
C LYS A 131 -14.31 -4.13 -15.32
N GLN A 132 -13.67 -2.95 -15.37
CA GLN A 132 -12.92 -2.51 -16.54
C GLN A 132 -11.71 -3.40 -16.84
N GLN A 133 -11.03 -3.88 -15.80
CA GLN A 133 -9.91 -4.80 -15.97
C GLN A 133 -10.37 -6.16 -16.50
N GLU A 134 -11.47 -6.69 -15.99
CA GLU A 134 -12.07 -7.93 -16.47
C GLU A 134 -12.52 -7.81 -17.92
N SER A 135 -13.26 -6.74 -18.27
CA SER A 135 -13.72 -6.53 -19.64
C SER A 135 -12.56 -6.43 -20.64
N ARG A 136 -11.49 -5.70 -20.31
CA ARG A 136 -10.27 -5.61 -21.14
C ARG A 136 -9.60 -6.96 -21.37
N LYS A 137 -9.60 -7.87 -20.39
CA LYS A 137 -9.06 -9.23 -20.56
C LYS A 137 -9.89 -10.01 -21.59
N TYR A 138 -11.21 -9.92 -21.53
CA TYR A 138 -12.08 -10.56 -22.53
C TYR A 138 -11.88 -9.99 -23.93
N PHE A 139 -11.73 -8.67 -24.08
CA PHE A 139 -11.44 -8.07 -25.39
C PHE A 139 -10.10 -8.53 -25.98
N ARG A 140 -9.04 -8.64 -25.15
CA ARG A 140 -7.71 -9.07 -25.61
C ARG A 140 -7.64 -10.57 -25.95
N ALA A 141 -8.51 -11.39 -25.35
CA ALA A 141 -8.58 -12.83 -25.64
C ALA A 141 -9.39 -13.18 -26.89
N ASN A 142 -10.19 -12.23 -27.41
CA ASN A 142 -11.07 -12.41 -28.57
C ASN A 142 -10.53 -11.78 -29.87
N LEU A 143 -9.26 -11.34 -29.87
CA LEU A 143 -8.49 -10.86 -31.01
C LEU A 143 -7.33 -11.82 -31.28
#